data_AF-A0A0P7TU18-F1
#
_entry.id   AF-A0A0P7TU18-F1
#
_cell.length_a   1.000
_cell.length_b   1.000
_cell.length_c   1.000
_cell.angle_alpha   90.00
_cell.angle_beta   90.00
_cell.angle_gamma   90.00
#
_symmetry.space_group_name_H-M   'P 1'
#
loop_
_entity.id
_entity.type
_entity.pdbx_description
1 polymer ?
#
loop_
_entity_poly.entity_id
_entity_poly.type
_entity_poly.pdbx_seq_one_letter_code
_entity_poly.pdbx_strand_id
1 'polypeptide(L)'
;MATLISENFRFLSLFFKSKDVVIFNGLIALGTVASQTAYNVFAFSCPCSSERNYLYGLAAIGVPALALFLIGVILNRNTWNLASECRVRACRRLSGPPAFALLGSVVGRAAVAPITWSVLSLLRGEAYVCALSEFVESASLQGFPAGYGRRTMARFPCRDVPADALSFWGEIERRLKFESQVPRPSRVPQLRGTGASDDRTPE
;
A
#
# COMPACT_ATOMS: atom_id res chain seq x y z
N MET A 1 -12.00 16.79 -36.32
CA MET A 1 -11.00 16.69 -35.23
C MET A 1 -10.76 15.26 -34.74
N ALA A 2 -11.71 14.33 -34.81
CA ALA A 2 -11.50 12.93 -34.41
C ALA A 2 -10.66 12.09 -35.41
N THR A 3 -10.64 12.47 -36.70
CA THR A 3 -9.99 11.72 -37.78
C THR A 3 -8.46 11.92 -37.86
N LEU A 4 -7.96 13.11 -37.49
CA LEU A 4 -6.51 13.40 -37.42
C LEU A 4 -5.84 12.67 -36.25
N ILE A 5 -6.55 12.50 -35.14
CA ILE A 5 -6.02 11.81 -33.95
C ILE A 5 -5.91 10.31 -34.25
N SER A 6 -6.89 9.71 -34.93
CA SER A 6 -6.82 8.29 -35.30
C SER A 6 -5.72 7.99 -36.33
N GLU A 7 -5.52 8.88 -37.30
CA GLU A 7 -4.45 8.76 -38.30
C GLU A 7 -3.06 8.93 -37.64
N ASN A 8 -2.89 9.93 -36.77
CA ASN A 8 -1.65 10.13 -36.03
C ASN A 8 -1.35 8.95 -35.08
N PHE A 9 -2.36 8.37 -34.45
CA PHE A 9 -2.18 7.21 -33.55
C PHE A 9 -1.86 5.93 -34.34
N ARG A 10 -2.42 5.79 -35.55
CA ARG A 10 -2.12 4.70 -36.47
C ARG A 10 -0.70 4.81 -37.03
N PHE A 11 -0.25 6.03 -37.32
CA PHE A 11 1.12 6.30 -37.75
C PHE A 11 2.12 6.08 -36.61
N LEU A 12 1.79 6.54 -35.39
CA LEU A 12 2.55 6.25 -34.19
C LEU A 12 2.66 4.74 -33.97
N SER A 13 1.54 3.99 -34.00
CA SER A 13 1.53 2.54 -33.75
C SER A 13 2.31 1.75 -34.81
N LEU A 14 2.30 2.20 -36.07
CA LEU A 14 3.13 1.65 -37.14
C LEU A 14 4.62 1.99 -36.95
N PHE A 15 4.94 3.19 -36.46
CA PHE A 15 6.31 3.57 -36.09
C PHE A 15 6.82 2.77 -34.90
N PHE A 16 5.99 2.57 -33.87
CA PHE A 16 6.28 1.74 -32.70
C PHE A 16 6.66 0.31 -33.13
N LYS A 17 5.86 -0.30 -34.01
CA LYS A 17 6.07 -1.66 -34.54
C LYS A 17 7.38 -1.87 -35.35
N SER A 18 8.05 -0.78 -35.79
CA SER A 18 9.25 -0.87 -36.64
C SER A 18 10.57 -0.54 -35.92
N LYS A 19 10.51 0.07 -34.73
CA LYS A 19 11.68 0.52 -33.94
C LYS A 19 11.57 0.14 -32.46
N ASP A 20 11.03 -1.05 -32.19
CA ASP A 20 10.69 -1.53 -30.84
C ASP A 20 11.84 -1.38 -29.83
N VAL A 21 13.09 -1.68 -30.22
CA VAL A 21 14.25 -1.63 -29.31
C VAL A 21 14.65 -0.19 -28.93
N VAL A 22 14.73 0.73 -29.89
CA VAL A 22 15.14 2.13 -29.63
C VAL A 22 14.08 2.84 -28.80
N ILE A 23 12.81 2.58 -29.09
CA ILE A 23 11.70 3.17 -28.34
C ILE A 23 11.61 2.57 -26.94
N PHE A 24 11.78 1.25 -26.80
CA PHE A 24 11.78 0.60 -25.49
C PHE A 24 12.93 1.12 -24.62
N ASN A 25 14.14 1.26 -25.18
CA ASN A 25 15.27 1.88 -24.47
C ASN A 25 15.01 3.35 -24.13
N GLY A 26 14.37 4.12 -25.02
CA GLY A 26 13.94 5.49 -24.74
C GLY A 26 12.89 5.58 -23.62
N LEU A 27 11.92 4.68 -23.60
CA LEU A 27 10.91 4.58 -22.55
C LEU A 27 11.51 4.15 -21.21
N ILE A 28 12.50 3.25 -21.22
CA ILE A 28 13.26 2.90 -20.01
C ILE A 28 13.99 4.14 -19.51
N ALA A 29 14.75 4.84 -20.36
CA ALA A 29 15.49 6.03 -19.96
C ALA A 29 14.57 7.13 -19.40
N LEU A 30 13.47 7.44 -20.09
CA LEU A 30 12.45 8.37 -19.61
C LEU A 30 11.81 7.89 -18.32
N GLY A 31 11.49 6.60 -18.23
CA GLY A 31 10.93 5.97 -17.04
C GLY A 31 11.87 6.06 -15.84
N THR A 32 13.18 5.89 -16.04
CA THR A 32 14.20 6.05 -14.99
C THR A 32 14.26 7.50 -14.49
N VAL A 33 14.33 8.48 -15.39
CA VAL A 33 14.35 9.91 -15.02
C VAL A 33 13.06 10.31 -14.31
N ALA A 34 11.91 9.93 -14.87
CA ALA A 34 10.60 10.19 -14.27
C ALA A 34 10.49 9.53 -12.90
N SER A 35 11.00 8.30 -12.75
CA SER A 35 11.03 7.60 -11.46
C SER A 35 11.89 8.33 -10.45
N GLN A 36 13.09 8.80 -10.81
CA GLN A 36 13.95 9.59 -9.92
C GLN A 36 13.25 10.88 -9.46
N THR A 37 12.62 11.60 -10.39
CA THR A 37 11.86 12.81 -10.02
C THR A 37 10.63 12.50 -9.17
N ALA A 38 9.95 11.39 -9.45
CA ALA A 38 8.82 10.93 -8.67
C ALA A 38 9.25 10.52 -7.26
N TYR A 39 10.39 9.85 -7.08
CA TYR A 39 10.93 9.53 -5.76
C TYR A 39 11.17 10.79 -4.90
N ASN A 40 11.62 11.89 -5.51
CA ASN A 40 11.79 13.16 -4.80
C ASN A 40 10.45 13.83 -4.45
N VAL A 41 9.46 13.78 -5.35
CA VAL A 41 8.13 14.36 -5.11
C VAL A 41 7.30 13.52 -4.13
N PHE A 42 7.45 12.20 -4.18
CA PHE A 42 6.86 11.24 -3.25
C PHE A 42 7.78 10.97 -2.06
N ALA A 43 8.79 11.81 -1.80
CA ALA A 43 9.66 11.68 -0.64
C ALA A 43 8.80 11.72 0.63
N PHE A 44 8.55 10.54 1.16
CA PHE A 44 7.61 10.32 2.25
C PHE A 44 8.17 10.98 3.51
N SER A 45 7.49 11.99 4.02
CA SER A 45 7.92 12.75 5.20
C SER A 45 6.86 12.64 6.29
N CYS A 46 7.16 11.87 7.34
CA CYS A 46 6.22 11.64 8.44
C CYS A 46 5.99 12.93 9.24
N PRO A 47 4.74 13.35 9.51
CA PRO A 47 4.45 14.59 10.23
C PRO A 47 4.70 14.52 11.75
N CYS A 48 5.08 13.35 12.28
CA CYS A 48 5.46 13.09 13.67
C CYS A 48 4.54 13.72 14.72
N SER A 49 3.24 13.60 14.47
CA SER A 49 2.17 14.11 15.31
C SER A 49 1.15 13.00 15.57
N SER A 50 0.72 12.88 16.83
CA SER A 50 -0.27 11.88 17.23
C SER A 50 -1.56 12.03 16.40
N GLU A 51 -2.19 10.92 16.05
CA GLU A 51 -3.39 10.80 15.20
C GLU A 51 -3.18 11.16 13.72
N ARG A 52 -2.30 12.12 13.40
CA ARG A 52 -2.00 12.52 12.02
C ARG A 52 -1.10 11.53 11.31
N ASN A 53 -0.19 10.89 12.03
CA ASN A 53 0.72 9.89 11.47
C ASN A 53 -0.01 8.72 10.80
N TYR A 54 -1.02 8.17 11.48
CA TYR A 54 -1.84 7.07 10.95
C TYR A 54 -2.54 7.48 9.65
N LEU A 55 -3.22 8.63 9.66
CA LEU A 55 -3.93 9.15 8.49
C LEU A 55 -2.97 9.44 7.33
N TYR A 56 -1.81 10.03 7.61
CA TYR A 56 -0.82 10.36 6.59
C TYR A 56 -0.20 9.10 5.97
N GLY A 57 0.23 8.13 6.78
CA GLY A 57 0.78 6.87 6.29
C GLY A 57 -0.24 6.06 5.50
N LEU A 58 -1.49 6.01 5.96
CA LEU A 58 -2.58 5.34 5.24
C LEU A 58 -2.93 6.05 3.92
N ALA A 59 -2.96 7.39 3.91
CA ALA A 59 -3.17 8.16 2.69
C ALA A 59 -2.02 7.96 1.68
N ALA A 60 -0.78 7.91 2.13
CA ALA A 60 0.37 7.68 1.26
C ALA A 60 0.33 6.32 0.54
N ILE A 61 -0.23 5.29 1.18
CA ILE A 61 -0.44 3.97 0.56
C ILE A 61 -1.72 3.96 -0.28
N GLY A 62 -2.82 4.46 0.28
CA GLY A 62 -4.16 4.31 -0.26
C GLY A 62 -4.50 5.26 -1.41
N VAL A 63 -4.05 6.52 -1.38
CA VAL A 63 -4.38 7.50 -2.43
C VAL A 63 -3.78 7.10 -3.78
N PRO A 64 -2.49 6.73 -3.90
CA PRO A 64 -1.94 6.29 -5.18
C PRO A 64 -2.56 4.95 -5.64
N ALA A 65 -2.87 4.02 -4.71
CA ALA A 65 -3.58 2.80 -5.06
C ALA A 65 -4.97 3.10 -5.65
N LEU A 66 -5.75 3.99 -5.02
CA LEU A 66 -7.06 4.37 -5.53
C LEU A 66 -6.94 5.05 -6.90
N ALA A 67 -5.99 5.96 -7.09
CA ALA A 67 -5.74 6.61 -8.37
C ALA A 67 -5.40 5.58 -9.47
N LEU A 68 -4.49 4.65 -9.20
CA LEU A 68 -4.11 3.58 -10.13
C LEU A 68 -5.30 2.66 -10.45
N PHE A 69 -6.13 2.35 -9.46
CA PHE A 69 -7.34 1.56 -9.67
C PHE A 69 -8.32 2.27 -10.62
N LEU A 70 -8.60 3.55 -10.37
CA LEU A 70 -9.48 4.36 -11.21
C LEU A 70 -8.95 4.48 -12.65
N ILE A 71 -7.65 4.73 -12.81
CA ILE A 71 -6.99 4.75 -14.12
C ILE A 71 -7.15 3.38 -14.81
N GLY A 72 -6.91 2.28 -14.09
CA GLY A 72 -7.10 0.92 -14.61
C GLY A 72 -8.52 0.64 -15.07
N VAL A 73 -9.53 1.10 -14.32
CA VAL A 73 -10.95 0.98 -14.67
C VAL A 73 -11.27 1.81 -15.93
N ILE A 74 -10.78 3.06 -16.01
CA ILE A 74 -11.02 3.98 -17.13
C ILE A 74 -10.35 3.49 -18.42
N LEU A 75 -9.13 2.94 -18.34
CA LEU A 75 -8.42 2.44 -19.52
C LEU A 75 -8.98 1.11 -20.05
N ASN A 76 -9.76 0.39 -19.25
CA ASN A 76 -10.32 -0.89 -19.65
C ASN A 76 -11.52 -0.71 -20.60
N ARG A 77 -11.37 -1.18 -21.85
CA ARG A 77 -12.43 -1.11 -22.87
C ARG A 77 -13.73 -1.80 -22.44
N ASN A 78 -13.64 -2.87 -21.64
CA ASN A 78 -14.81 -3.58 -21.14
C ASN A 78 -15.67 -2.70 -20.22
N THR A 79 -15.06 -1.78 -19.46
CA THR A 79 -15.78 -0.81 -18.63
C THR A 79 -16.69 0.09 -19.49
N TRP A 80 -16.15 0.61 -20.59
CA TRP A 80 -16.91 1.49 -21.49
C TRP A 80 -17.98 0.74 -22.27
N ASN A 81 -17.69 -0.49 -22.71
CA ASN A 81 -18.69 -1.34 -23.34
C ASN A 81 -19.88 -1.57 -22.38
N LEU A 82 -19.60 -1.92 -21.12
CA LEU A 82 -20.63 -2.08 -20.09
C LEU A 82 -21.40 -0.78 -19.81
N ALA A 83 -20.70 0.36 -19.69
CA ALA A 83 -21.33 1.65 -19.49
C ALA A 83 -22.27 2.03 -20.65
N SER A 84 -21.85 1.77 -21.88
CA SER A 84 -22.64 2.02 -23.09
C SER A 84 -23.87 1.10 -23.17
N GLU A 85 -23.71 -0.20 -22.87
CA GLU A 85 -24.82 -1.15 -22.84
C GLU A 85 -25.80 -0.82 -21.71
N CYS A 86 -25.29 -0.38 -20.55
CA CYS A 86 -26.14 0.03 -19.45
C CYS A 86 -26.97 1.26 -19.83
N ARG A 87 -26.34 2.25 -20.49
CA ARG A 87 -27.02 3.47 -20.96
C ARG A 87 -28.11 3.17 -21.99
N VAL A 88 -27.88 2.21 -22.89
CA VAL A 88 -28.83 1.89 -23.97
C VAL A 88 -29.90 0.87 -23.55
N ARG A 89 -29.58 -0.08 -22.65
CA ARG A 89 -30.45 -1.21 -22.27
C ARG A 89 -30.82 -1.26 -20.79
N ALA A 90 -30.66 -0.16 -20.06
CA ALA A 90 -30.95 -0.03 -18.62
C ALA A 90 -30.32 -1.16 -17.78
N CYS A 91 -29.10 -1.57 -18.12
CA CYS A 91 -28.38 -2.66 -17.43
C CYS A 91 -29.14 -4.01 -17.35
N ARG A 92 -30.15 -4.30 -18.20
CA ARG A 92 -30.90 -5.58 -18.16
C ARG A 92 -30.05 -6.84 -18.38
N ARG A 93 -28.85 -6.70 -18.96
CA ARG A 93 -27.86 -7.80 -19.12
C ARG A 93 -26.87 -7.91 -17.95
N LEU A 94 -26.94 -6.98 -16.99
CA LEU A 94 -26.11 -6.97 -15.78
C LEU A 94 -26.72 -7.82 -14.63
N SER A 95 -27.80 -8.55 -14.90
CA SER A 95 -28.42 -9.46 -13.93
C SER A 95 -27.92 -10.89 -14.16
N GLY A 96 -27.12 -11.41 -13.23
CA GLY A 96 -26.75 -12.83 -13.16
C GLY A 96 -25.24 -13.14 -13.26
N PRO A 97 -24.88 -14.44 -13.34
CA PRO A 97 -23.50 -14.91 -13.36
C PRO A 97 -22.56 -14.30 -14.42
N PRO A 98 -22.98 -14.06 -15.69
CA PRO A 98 -22.07 -13.51 -16.70
C PRO A 98 -21.71 -12.04 -16.43
N ALA A 99 -22.59 -11.29 -15.78
CA ALA A 99 -22.32 -9.92 -15.36
C ALA A 99 -21.23 -9.86 -14.28
N PHE A 100 -21.30 -10.78 -13.31
CA PHE A 100 -20.28 -10.91 -12.26
C PHE A 100 -18.92 -11.32 -12.84
N ALA A 101 -18.90 -12.26 -13.80
CA ALA A 101 -17.67 -12.65 -14.49
C ALA A 101 -17.03 -11.49 -15.27
N LEU A 102 -17.85 -10.67 -15.95
CA LEU A 102 -17.37 -9.49 -16.67
C LEU A 102 -16.84 -8.42 -15.71
N LEU A 103 -17.57 -8.09 -14.64
CA LEU A 103 -17.12 -7.16 -13.60
C LEU A 103 -15.84 -7.66 -12.93
N GLY A 104 -15.77 -8.95 -12.59
CA GLY A 104 -14.57 -9.59 -12.05
C GLY A 104 -13.38 -9.50 -13.00
N SER A 105 -13.60 -9.65 -14.32
CA SER A 105 -12.53 -9.48 -15.31
C SER A 105 -12.01 -8.04 -15.40
N VAL A 106 -12.90 -7.06 -15.21
CA VAL A 106 -12.56 -5.63 -15.25
C VAL A 106 -11.80 -5.25 -13.99
N VAL A 107 -12.36 -5.57 -12.84
CA VAL A 107 -11.80 -5.28 -11.52
C VAL A 107 -10.49 -6.04 -11.34
N GLY A 108 -10.42 -7.32 -11.70
CA GLY A 108 -9.21 -8.13 -11.56
C GLY A 108 -8.03 -7.56 -12.35
N ARG A 109 -8.26 -7.07 -13.58
CA ARG A 109 -7.21 -6.41 -14.38
C ARG A 109 -6.84 -5.04 -13.82
N ALA A 110 -7.81 -4.24 -13.38
CA ALA A 110 -7.57 -2.93 -12.79
C ALA A 110 -6.89 -3.00 -11.42
N ALA A 111 -7.06 -4.11 -10.69
CA ALA A 111 -6.51 -4.33 -9.36
C ALA A 111 -5.01 -4.70 -9.36
N VAL A 112 -4.43 -5.10 -10.49
CA VAL A 112 -3.01 -5.48 -10.55
C VAL A 112 -2.10 -4.34 -10.09
N ALA A 113 -2.24 -3.16 -10.70
CA ALA A 113 -1.43 -1.99 -10.36
C ALA A 113 -1.55 -1.54 -8.88
N PRO A 114 -2.76 -1.37 -8.31
CA PRO A 114 -2.89 -0.96 -6.90
C PRO A 114 -2.42 -2.04 -5.91
N ILE A 115 -2.59 -3.33 -6.22
CA ILE A 115 -2.03 -4.41 -5.39
C ILE A 115 -0.51 -4.33 -5.41
N THR A 116 0.11 -4.22 -6.59
CA THR A 116 1.56 -4.07 -6.72
C THR A 116 2.07 -2.85 -5.96
N TRP A 117 1.40 -1.71 -6.09
CA TRP A 117 1.75 -0.49 -5.35
C TRP A 117 1.71 -0.71 -3.83
N SER A 118 0.64 -1.32 -3.33
CA SER A 118 0.45 -1.57 -1.90
C SER A 118 1.52 -2.51 -1.36
N VAL A 119 1.82 -3.59 -2.08
CA VAL A 119 2.90 -4.53 -1.72
C VAL A 119 4.25 -3.84 -1.70
N LEU A 120 4.60 -3.06 -2.74
CA LEU A 120 5.87 -2.32 -2.77
C LEU A 120 5.97 -1.29 -1.64
N SER A 121 4.87 -0.63 -1.28
CA SER A 121 4.83 0.33 -0.18
C SER A 121 5.02 -0.36 1.18
N LEU A 122 4.40 -1.53 1.37
CA LEU A 122 4.56 -2.36 2.56
C LEU A 122 5.97 -2.96 2.69
N LEU A 123 6.57 -3.36 1.57
CA LEU A 123 7.96 -3.86 1.52
C LEU A 123 8.97 -2.76 1.90
N ARG A 124 8.74 -1.51 1.46
CA ARG A 124 9.54 -0.37 1.94
C ARG A 124 9.33 -0.12 3.43
N GLY A 125 8.11 -0.27 3.90
CA GLY A 125 7.76 -0.21 5.32
C GLY A 125 7.73 1.21 5.93
N GLU A 126 8.25 2.24 5.26
CA GLU A 126 8.33 3.61 5.81
C GLU A 126 6.95 4.19 6.17
N ALA A 127 5.98 4.09 5.26
CA ALA A 127 4.61 4.54 5.51
C ALA A 127 3.91 3.73 6.61
N TYR A 128 4.24 2.45 6.73
CA TYR A 128 3.71 1.57 7.78
C TYR A 128 4.32 1.92 9.16
N VAL A 129 5.64 2.12 9.22
CA VAL A 129 6.35 2.57 10.43
C VAL A 129 5.76 3.90 10.90
N CYS A 130 5.60 4.89 10.01
CA CYS A 130 4.97 6.16 10.37
C CYS A 130 3.55 5.96 10.87
N ALA A 131 2.71 5.17 10.18
CA ALA A 131 1.32 4.97 10.56
C ALA A 131 1.14 4.25 11.90
N LEU A 132 1.98 3.25 12.19
CA LEU A 132 1.83 2.39 13.36
C LEU A 132 2.73 2.73 14.54
N SER A 133 3.69 3.66 14.39
CA SER A 133 4.59 4.02 15.49
C SER A 133 3.81 4.46 16.73
N GLU A 134 2.74 5.23 16.56
CA GLU A 134 1.95 5.73 17.69
C GLU A 134 1.20 4.62 18.45
N PHE A 135 0.93 3.47 17.83
CA PHE A 135 0.21 2.35 18.44
C PHE A 135 1.14 1.31 19.08
N VAL A 136 2.45 1.53 19.06
CA VAL A 136 3.39 0.65 19.76
C VAL A 136 3.22 0.84 21.26
N GLU A 137 2.79 -0.22 21.93
CA GLU A 137 2.63 -0.22 23.38
C GLU A 137 4.00 -0.35 24.05
N SER A 138 4.39 0.67 24.82
CA SER A 138 5.66 0.72 25.55
C SER A 138 5.84 -0.45 26.51
N ALA A 139 4.75 -0.94 27.12
CA ALA A 139 4.78 -2.11 27.99
C ALA A 139 5.10 -3.44 27.24
N SER A 140 4.95 -3.48 25.92
CA SER A 140 5.31 -4.65 25.11
C SER A 140 6.81 -4.73 24.79
N LEU A 141 7.57 -3.70 25.11
CA LEU A 141 9.00 -3.60 24.84
C LEU A 141 9.78 -3.86 26.14
N GLN A 142 10.61 -4.90 26.13
CA GLN A 142 11.37 -5.29 27.30
C GLN A 142 12.46 -4.25 27.60
N GLY A 143 12.46 -3.68 28.81
CA GLY A 143 13.44 -2.68 29.23
C GLY A 143 13.18 -1.24 28.75
N PHE A 144 12.05 -0.98 28.08
CA PHE A 144 11.71 0.36 27.63
C PHE A 144 11.29 1.26 28.82
N PRO A 145 11.74 2.53 28.87
CA PRO A 145 11.43 3.44 29.96
C PRO A 145 9.92 3.67 30.13
N ALA A 146 9.45 3.56 31.38
CA ALA A 146 8.07 3.81 31.74
C ALA A 146 7.73 5.31 31.67
N GLY A 147 6.47 5.63 31.38
CA GLY A 147 5.97 7.02 31.33
C GLY A 147 5.87 7.62 29.92
N TYR A 148 6.36 6.93 28.89
CA TYR A 148 6.12 7.30 27.50
C TYR A 148 4.88 6.61 26.94
N GLY A 149 4.07 7.39 26.22
CA GLY A 149 2.84 6.94 25.59
C GLY A 149 2.74 7.31 24.12
N ARG A 150 1.51 7.29 23.60
CA ARG A 150 1.18 7.49 22.17
C ARG A 150 1.82 8.73 21.55
N ARG A 151 1.88 9.86 22.26
CA ARG A 151 2.47 11.12 21.77
C ARG A 151 3.98 11.02 21.53
N THR A 152 4.70 10.33 22.41
CA THR A 152 6.16 10.12 22.26
C THR A 152 6.42 9.10 21.14
N MET A 153 5.64 8.02 21.10
CA MET A 153 5.76 7.00 20.06
C MET A 153 5.40 7.53 18.66
N ALA A 154 4.53 8.54 18.55
CA ALA A 154 4.25 9.24 17.29
C ALA A 154 5.46 10.04 16.76
N ARG A 155 6.39 10.47 17.63
CA ARG A 155 7.59 11.22 17.22
C ARG A 155 8.78 10.35 16.90
N PHE A 156 8.69 9.07 17.27
CA PHE A 156 9.72 8.07 17.01
C PHE A 156 10.19 8.15 15.54
N PRO A 157 9.33 8.10 14.50
CA PRO A 157 9.74 8.15 13.08
C PRO A 157 10.68 9.29 12.67
N CYS A 158 10.63 10.42 13.37
CA CYS A 158 11.48 11.58 13.10
C CYS A 158 12.74 11.63 13.96
N ARG A 159 12.95 10.64 14.84
CA ARG A 159 14.00 10.64 15.87
C ARG A 159 13.90 11.81 16.87
N ASP A 160 12.70 12.38 17.01
CA ASP A 160 12.40 13.51 17.90
C ASP A 160 11.94 13.02 19.27
N VAL A 161 12.78 12.23 19.95
CA VAL A 161 12.50 11.64 21.26
C VAL A 161 13.69 11.75 22.22
N PRO A 162 13.45 11.71 23.55
CA PRO A 162 14.52 11.68 24.55
C PRO A 162 15.54 10.55 24.32
N ALA A 163 16.80 10.76 24.73
CA ALA A 163 17.93 9.88 24.39
C ALA A 163 17.80 8.44 24.95
N ASP A 164 17.17 8.29 26.11
CA ASP A 164 16.83 7.00 26.73
C ASP A 164 15.87 6.19 25.84
N ALA A 165 14.83 6.82 25.30
CA ALA A 165 13.90 6.18 24.36
C ALA A 165 14.51 5.99 22.97
N LEU A 166 15.37 6.91 22.52
CA LEU A 166 16.03 6.85 21.20
C LEU A 166 16.93 5.61 21.05
N SER A 167 17.47 5.08 22.15
CA SER A 167 18.27 3.84 22.14
C SER A 167 17.51 2.64 21.56
N PHE A 168 16.18 2.60 21.75
CA PHE A 168 15.29 1.56 21.22
C PHE A 168 14.88 1.78 19.76
N TRP A 169 15.33 2.88 19.12
CA TRP A 169 14.98 3.25 17.75
C TRP A 169 15.11 2.10 16.78
N GLY A 170 16.29 1.47 16.75
CA GLY A 170 16.57 0.37 15.84
C GLY A 170 15.72 -0.87 16.09
N GLU A 171 15.32 -1.14 17.33
CA GLU A 171 14.46 -2.30 17.65
C GLU A 171 13.03 -2.09 17.16
N ILE A 172 12.42 -0.96 17.52
CA ILE A 172 11.03 -0.66 17.14
C ILE A 172 10.92 -0.48 15.62
N GLU A 173 11.89 0.19 14.98
CA GLU A 173 11.91 0.35 13.52
C GLU A 173 11.97 -1.03 12.84
N ARG A 174 12.85 -1.93 13.28
CA ARG A 174 12.97 -3.29 12.74
C ARG A 174 11.69 -4.09 12.95
N ARG A 175 11.09 -4.02 14.14
CA ARG A 175 9.84 -4.70 14.46
C ARG A 175 8.70 -4.23 13.56
N LEU A 176 8.52 -2.92 13.40
CA LEU A 176 7.46 -2.37 12.56
C LEU A 176 7.68 -2.65 11.06
N LYS A 177 8.94 -2.63 10.59
CA LYS A 177 9.29 -3.07 9.22
C LYS A 177 9.03 -4.57 9.01
N PHE A 178 9.27 -5.40 10.01
CA PHE A 178 8.92 -6.82 9.93
C PHE A 178 7.40 -7.01 9.84
N GLU A 179 6.63 -6.29 10.65
CA GLU A 179 5.17 -6.35 10.64
C GLU A 179 4.54 -5.78 9.36
N SER A 180 5.24 -4.88 8.66
CA SER A 180 4.79 -4.41 7.35
C SER A 180 4.96 -5.47 6.25
N GLN A 181 5.95 -6.35 6.37
CA GLN A 181 6.28 -7.37 5.36
C GLN A 181 5.57 -8.70 5.61
N VAL A 182 5.35 -9.05 6.88
CA VAL A 182 4.74 -10.31 7.29
C VAL A 182 3.36 -10.04 7.85
N PRO A 183 2.28 -10.55 7.22
CA PRO A 183 0.96 -10.56 7.85
C PRO A 183 1.09 -11.24 9.21
N ARG A 184 0.83 -10.52 10.31
CA ARG A 184 0.92 -11.10 11.65
C ARG A 184 0.15 -12.42 11.64
N PRO A 185 0.74 -13.55 12.04
CA PRO A 185 -0.08 -14.70 12.40
C PRO A 185 -1.01 -14.20 13.50
N SER A 186 -2.33 -14.33 13.28
CA SER A 186 -3.34 -14.10 14.31
C SER A 186 -2.80 -14.71 15.60
N ARG A 187 -2.67 -13.92 16.67
CA ARG A 187 -2.25 -14.44 17.98
C ARG A 187 -3.14 -15.65 18.24
N VAL A 188 -2.58 -16.85 18.17
CA VAL A 188 -3.22 -18.04 18.74
C VAL A 188 -3.41 -17.67 20.21
N PRO A 189 -4.63 -17.70 20.76
CA PRO A 189 -4.82 -17.49 22.17
C PRO A 189 -3.90 -18.50 22.88
N GLN A 190 -2.93 -18.02 23.66
CA GLN A 190 -2.27 -18.90 24.61
C GLN A 190 -3.38 -19.40 25.53
N LEU A 191 -3.77 -20.66 25.35
CA LEU A 191 -4.53 -21.41 26.33
C LEU A 191 -3.73 -21.30 27.62
N ARG A 192 -4.26 -20.48 28.53
CA ARG A 192 -3.84 -20.31 29.91
C ARG A 192 -3.69 -21.71 30.49
N GLY A 193 -2.44 -22.16 30.63
CA GLY A 193 -2.12 -23.41 31.32
C GLY A 193 -2.71 -23.31 32.71
N THR A 194 -3.76 -24.09 32.96
CA THR A 194 -4.24 -24.35 34.31
C THR A 194 -3.11 -25.06 35.03
N GLY A 195 -2.47 -24.37 35.95
CA GLY A 195 -1.51 -24.95 36.87
C GLY A 195 -2.19 -26.11 37.60
N ALA A 196 -1.68 -27.32 37.39
CA ALA A 196 -1.89 -28.42 38.32
C ALA A 196 -1.02 -28.11 39.54
N SER A 197 -1.68 -27.79 40.65
CA SER A 197 -1.06 -27.77 41.98
C SER A 197 -0.47 -29.15 42.27
N ASP A 198 0.85 -29.25 42.30
CA ASP A 198 1.57 -30.36 42.92
C ASP A 198 1.58 -30.07 44.43
N ASP A 199 0.59 -30.61 45.15
CA ASP A 199 0.58 -30.65 46.60
C ASP A 199 1.41 -31.85 47.05
N ARG A 200 2.63 -31.58 47.49
CA ARG A 200 3.51 -32.57 48.12
C ARG A 200 4.00 -32.00 49.45
N THR A 201 3.17 -32.18 50.47
CA THR A 201 3.54 -32.07 51.88
C THR A 201 4.56 -33.15 52.26
N PRO A 202 5.62 -32.82 53.00
CA PRO A 202 6.43 -33.79 53.71
C PRO A 202 6.17 -33.64 55.22
N GLU A 203 5.44 -34.57 55.83
CA GLU A 203 5.60 -35.05 57.22
C GLU A 203 4.98 -36.45 57.36
#